data_AF-A0A834Y090-F1
#
_entry.id   AF-A0A834Y090-F1
#
_cell.length_a   1.000
_cell.length_b   1.000
_cell.length_c   1.000
_cell.angle_alpha   90.00
_cell.angle_beta   90.00
_cell.angle_gamma   90.00
#
_symmetry.space_group_name_H-M   'P 1'
#
loop_
_entity.id
_entity.type
_entity.pdbx_description
1 polymer ?
#
loop_
_entity_poly.entity_id
_entity_poly.type
_entity_poly.pdbx_seq_one_letter_code
_entity_poly.pdbx_strand_id
1 'polypeptide(L)'
;MEPIASLVKVSIPNYLSGLPIPNTIGGWFRLGVRDWLSLVPPTALLAGLGYMSYCTFCPEATKSIKVVVNRKIKKDLPKVVDFIDVEDLTEKAVFCRCWKSKNWPYCDGAHAAHNNETCDNVGPLIITKKQ
;
A
#
# COMPACT_ATOMS: atom_id res chain seq x y z
N MET A 1 -20.55 2.06 30.20
CA MET A 1 -19.45 1.33 30.87
C MET A 1 -19.85 -0.10 31.24
N GLU A 2 -21.08 -0.37 31.70
CA GLU A 2 -21.53 -1.71 32.07
C GLU A 2 -21.48 -2.80 30.98
N PRO A 3 -21.83 -2.55 29.69
CA PRO A 3 -21.80 -3.62 28.68
C PRO A 3 -20.37 -4.06 28.34
N ILE A 4 -19.41 -3.13 28.35
CA ILE A 4 -17.99 -3.43 28.12
C ILE A 4 -17.42 -4.20 29.31
N ALA A 5 -17.77 -3.78 30.54
CA ALA A 5 -17.35 -4.48 31.74
C ALA A 5 -17.87 -5.92 31.80
N SER A 6 -19.13 -6.15 31.41
CA SER A 6 -19.72 -7.48 31.33
C SER A 6 -19.04 -8.34 30.24
N LEU A 7 -18.82 -7.79 29.05
CA LEU A 7 -18.13 -8.48 27.96
C LEU A 7 -16.71 -8.92 28.38
N VAL A 8 -15.94 -8.02 28.98
CA VAL A 8 -14.55 -8.26 29.38
C VAL A 8 -14.43 -9.19 30.57
N LYS A 9 -15.30 -9.04 31.59
CA LYS A 9 -15.18 -9.80 32.84
C LYS A 9 -15.94 -11.13 32.83
N VAL A 10 -16.91 -11.30 31.95
CA VAL A 10 -17.81 -12.48 31.96
C VAL A 10 -17.75 -13.22 30.64
N SER A 11 -18.13 -12.58 29.53
CA SER A 11 -18.28 -13.28 28.25
C SER A 11 -16.95 -13.80 27.69
N ILE A 12 -15.88 -12.99 27.72
CA ILE A 12 -14.57 -13.41 27.20
C ILE A 12 -13.96 -14.55 28.04
N PRO A 13 -13.87 -14.46 29.39
CA PRO A 13 -13.34 -15.55 30.20
C PRO A 13 -14.12 -16.85 30.06
N ASN A 14 -15.46 -16.78 30.00
CA ASN A 14 -16.31 -17.95 29.80
C ASN A 14 -16.13 -18.60 28.43
N TYR A 15 -15.88 -17.80 27.39
CA TYR A 15 -15.59 -18.31 26.06
C TYR A 15 -14.20 -18.96 26.00
N LEU A 16 -13.18 -18.31 26.55
CA LEU A 16 -11.80 -18.82 26.55
C LEU A 16 -11.63 -20.09 27.40
N SER A 17 -12.35 -20.21 28.52
CA SER A 17 -12.30 -21.41 29.37
C SER A 17 -12.97 -22.63 28.72
N GLY A 18 -13.88 -22.41 27.78
CA GLY A 18 -14.58 -23.45 27.02
C GLY A 18 -13.87 -23.93 25.75
N LEU A 19 -12.65 -23.44 25.48
CA LEU A 19 -11.92 -23.81 24.25
C LEU A 19 -11.40 -25.26 24.31
N PRO A 20 -11.56 -26.06 23.24
CA PRO A 20 -11.11 -27.44 23.17
C PRO A 20 -9.60 -27.49 22.85
N ILE A 21 -8.76 -27.08 23.80
CA ILE A 21 -7.29 -27.09 23.64
C ILE A 21 -6.76 -28.47 24.07
N PRO A 22 -6.21 -29.29 23.15
CA PRO A 22 -5.68 -30.59 23.50
C PRO A 22 -4.31 -30.50 24.17
N ASN A 23 -4.10 -31.30 25.21
CA ASN A 23 -2.83 -31.37 25.95
C ASN A 23 -1.73 -32.20 25.25
N THR A 24 -2.05 -32.84 24.13
CA THR A 24 -1.11 -33.67 23.36
C THR A 24 -1.16 -33.32 21.88
N ILE A 25 -0.03 -33.47 21.21
CA ILE A 25 0.11 -33.17 19.76
C ILE A 25 -0.88 -34.01 18.94
N GLY A 26 -1.12 -35.27 19.32
CA GLY A 26 -2.09 -36.16 18.66
C GLY A 26 -3.56 -35.76 18.86
N GLY A 27 -3.89 -34.97 19.88
CA GLY A 27 -5.25 -34.52 20.16
C GLY A 27 -5.79 -33.52 19.13
N TRP A 28 -4.91 -32.78 18.46
CA TRP A 28 -5.28 -31.81 17.42
C TRP A 28 -5.93 -32.47 16.19
N PHE A 29 -5.55 -33.71 15.88
CA PHE A 29 -6.14 -34.48 14.79
C PHE A 29 -7.51 -35.09 15.13
N ARG A 30 -7.95 -35.00 16.38
CA ARG A 30 -9.25 -35.50 16.86
C ARG A 30 -10.31 -34.42 17.01
N LEU A 31 -9.97 -33.16 16.74
CA LEU A 31 -10.90 -32.03 16.86
C LEU A 31 -11.93 -32.04 15.74
N GLY A 32 -13.20 -31.83 16.11
CA GLY A 32 -14.28 -31.67 15.14
C GLY A 32 -14.28 -30.30 14.47
N VAL A 33 -15.12 -30.13 13.45
CA VAL A 33 -15.24 -28.86 12.71
C VAL A 33 -15.67 -27.69 13.63
N ARG A 34 -16.55 -27.95 14.59
CA ARG A 34 -17.02 -26.94 15.56
C ARG A 34 -15.93 -26.50 16.53
N ASP A 35 -15.10 -27.44 16.95
CA ASP A 35 -13.97 -27.19 17.84
C ASP A 35 -12.92 -26.32 17.13
N TRP A 36 -12.61 -26.65 15.88
CA TRP A 36 -11.76 -25.84 15.03
C TRP A 36 -12.29 -24.41 14.84
N LEU A 37 -13.59 -24.24 14.59
CA LEU A 37 -14.22 -22.92 14.45
C LEU A 37 -14.12 -22.10 15.75
N SER A 38 -14.24 -22.73 16.92
CA SER A 38 -14.10 -22.04 18.21
C SER A 38 -12.68 -21.53 18.47
N LEU A 39 -11.66 -22.15 17.88
CA LEU A 39 -10.26 -21.72 18.02
C LEU A 39 -9.90 -20.57 17.07
N VAL A 40 -10.68 -20.32 16.02
CA VAL A 40 -10.37 -19.28 15.01
C VAL A 40 -10.28 -17.87 15.63
N PRO A 41 -11.24 -17.38 16.43
CA PRO A 41 -11.16 -16.01 16.97
C PRO A 41 -9.92 -15.73 17.85
N PRO A 42 -9.56 -16.57 18.85
CA PRO A 42 -8.38 -16.32 19.68
C PRO A 42 -7.07 -16.49 18.89
N THR A 43 -7.00 -17.47 17.98
CA THR A 43 -5.80 -17.67 17.14
C THR A 43 -5.59 -16.52 16.16
N ALA A 44 -6.64 -16.05 15.51
CA ALA A 44 -6.59 -14.90 14.61
C ALA A 44 -6.17 -13.62 15.36
N LEU A 45 -6.66 -13.41 16.57
CA LEU A 45 -6.26 -12.28 17.41
C LEU A 45 -4.77 -12.34 17.76
N LEU A 46 -4.27 -13.48 18.26
CA LEU A 46 -2.87 -13.65 18.63
C LEU A 46 -1.94 -13.54 17.41
N ALA A 47 -2.30 -14.15 16.29
CA ALA A 47 -1.56 -14.03 15.04
C ALA A 47 -1.54 -12.59 14.53
N GLY A 48 -2.67 -11.87 14.60
CA GLY A 48 -2.78 -10.47 14.24
C GLY A 48 -1.91 -9.57 15.11
N LEU A 49 -1.93 -9.74 16.43
CA LEU A 49 -1.07 -9.00 17.36
C LEU A 49 0.41 -9.28 17.10
N GLY A 50 0.79 -10.56 16.93
CA GLY A 50 2.16 -10.94 16.61
C GLY A 50 2.64 -10.35 15.29
N TYR A 51 1.81 -10.36 14.25
CA TYR A 51 2.11 -9.75 12.96
C TYR A 51 2.26 -8.22 13.06
N MET A 52 1.38 -7.55 13.78
CA MET A 52 1.48 -6.10 14.00
C MET A 52 2.74 -5.74 14.77
N SER A 53 3.07 -6.46 15.85
CA SER A 53 4.34 -6.28 16.57
C SER A 53 5.55 -6.55 15.69
N TYR A 54 5.53 -7.59 14.87
CA TYR A 54 6.60 -7.88 13.92
C TYR A 54 6.79 -6.73 12.92
N CYS A 55 5.71 -6.20 12.34
CA CYS A 55 5.76 -5.05 11.45
C CYS A 55 6.29 -3.78 12.14
N THR A 56 6.00 -3.57 13.44
CA THR A 56 6.51 -2.39 14.17
C THR A 56 7.99 -2.50 14.55
N PHE A 57 8.49 -3.71 14.81
CA PHE A 57 9.86 -3.92 15.31
C PHE A 57 10.85 -4.42 14.24
N CYS A 58 10.38 -4.89 13.07
CA CYS A 58 11.22 -5.29 11.94
C CYS A 58 10.95 -4.38 10.72
N PRO A 59 11.79 -3.36 10.46
CA PRO A 59 11.61 -2.44 9.33
C PRO A 59 11.72 -3.12 7.94
N GLU A 60 12.41 -4.26 7.83
CA GLU A 60 12.41 -5.11 6.63
C GLU A 60 11.03 -5.71 6.30
N ALA A 61 10.13 -5.85 7.27
CA ALA A 61 8.76 -6.31 7.02
C ALA A 61 7.92 -5.21 6.36
N THR A 62 8.21 -3.95 6.68
CA THR A 62 7.72 -2.77 5.97
C THR A 62 8.56 -2.48 4.73
N LYS A 63 8.70 -3.46 3.81
CA LYS A 63 9.32 -3.17 2.52
C LYS A 63 8.61 -1.97 1.88
N SER A 64 9.40 -0.96 1.53
CA SER A 64 8.94 0.27 0.87
C SER A 64 7.90 -0.07 -0.19
N ILE A 65 6.70 0.49 -0.08
CA ILE A 65 5.70 0.41 -1.13
C ILE A 65 6.40 0.83 -2.42
N LYS A 66 6.50 -0.09 -3.39
CA LYS A 66 7.09 0.23 -4.69
C LYS A 66 6.15 1.18 -5.40
N VAL A 67 6.36 2.49 -5.21
CA VAL A 67 5.55 3.52 -5.86
C VAL A 67 6.01 3.65 -7.31
N VAL A 68 5.10 3.30 -8.23
CA VAL A 68 5.33 3.43 -9.66
C VAL A 68 4.84 4.80 -10.13
N VAL A 69 5.76 5.66 -10.58
CA VAL A 69 5.46 7.03 -11.06
C VAL A 69 4.73 6.99 -12.42
N ASN A 70 5.38 6.41 -13.43
CA ASN A 70 4.82 6.23 -14.76
C ASN A 70 3.85 5.05 -14.78
N ARG A 71 2.56 5.27 -15.12
CA ARG A 71 1.58 4.17 -15.19
C ARG A 71 1.26 3.70 -16.62
N LYS A 72 1.45 4.54 -17.65
CA LYS A 72 0.90 4.30 -18.99
C LYS A 72 1.89 4.50 -20.14
N ILE A 73 2.93 5.29 -19.96
CA ILE A 73 3.77 5.78 -21.07
C ILE A 73 4.85 4.74 -21.40
N LYS A 74 4.94 4.31 -22.67
CA LYS A 74 6.03 3.49 -23.24
C LYS A 74 6.48 2.33 -22.31
N LYS A 75 5.52 1.50 -21.88
CA LYS A 75 5.71 0.42 -20.90
C LYS A 75 6.41 -0.82 -21.43
N ASP A 76 6.50 -0.92 -22.74
CA ASP A 76 7.32 -1.86 -23.49
C ASP A 76 8.83 -1.61 -23.27
N LEU A 77 9.23 -0.37 -23.00
CA LEU A 77 10.63 -0.02 -22.79
C LEU A 77 11.03 -0.20 -21.32
N PRO A 78 12.22 -0.78 -21.05
CA PRO A 78 12.74 -0.88 -19.69
C PRO A 78 13.12 0.49 -19.10
N LYS A 79 13.42 1.47 -19.97
CA LYS A 79 13.74 2.85 -19.59
C LYS A 79 13.28 3.79 -20.70
N VAL A 80 12.41 4.73 -20.36
CA VAL A 80 11.91 5.74 -21.29
C VAL A 80 12.83 6.96 -21.27
N VAL A 81 13.40 7.29 -22.44
CA VAL A 81 14.25 8.46 -22.67
C VAL A 81 13.79 9.11 -23.97
N ASP A 82 13.66 10.43 -23.98
CA ASP A 82 13.30 11.21 -25.16
C ASP A 82 14.45 12.18 -25.48
N PHE A 83 14.87 12.20 -26.74
CA PHE A 83 15.92 13.07 -27.26
C PHE A 83 15.28 14.22 -28.01
N ILE A 84 15.71 15.44 -27.70
CA ILE A 84 15.20 16.67 -28.32
C ILE A 84 16.38 17.60 -28.50
N ASP A 85 16.65 17.96 -29.74
CA ASP A 85 17.70 18.90 -30.08
C ASP A 85 17.25 20.32 -29.74
N VAL A 86 18.14 21.10 -29.14
CA VAL A 86 17.83 22.43 -28.62
C VAL A 86 17.57 23.41 -29.78
N GLU A 87 18.21 23.16 -30.91
CA GLU A 87 18.12 23.89 -32.16
C GLU A 87 16.70 23.81 -32.76
N ASP A 88 16.03 22.66 -32.63
CA ASP A 88 14.70 22.39 -33.17
C ASP A 88 13.56 22.98 -32.32
N LEU A 89 13.88 23.48 -31.12
CA LEU A 89 12.88 24.09 -30.25
C LEU A 89 12.40 25.43 -30.82
N THR A 90 11.12 25.72 -30.62
CA THR A 90 10.59 27.08 -30.82
C THR A 90 11.12 28.02 -29.72
N GLU A 91 10.66 29.28 -29.67
CA GLU A 91 11.06 30.24 -28.64
C GLU A 91 10.84 29.72 -27.20
N LYS A 92 9.84 28.84 -27.01
CA LYS A 92 9.48 28.25 -25.72
C LYS A 92 8.95 26.83 -25.89
N ALA A 93 9.58 25.88 -25.22
CA ALA A 93 9.15 24.51 -25.12
C ALA A 93 8.86 24.13 -23.66
N VAL A 94 7.86 23.26 -23.46
CA VAL A 94 7.42 22.83 -22.12
C VAL A 94 7.32 21.31 -22.08
N PHE A 95 8.09 20.67 -21.20
CA PHE A 95 8.22 19.23 -21.08
C PHE A 95 7.58 18.68 -19.81
N CYS A 96 6.97 17.50 -19.93
CA CYS A 96 6.30 16.82 -18.83
C CYS A 96 7.32 16.17 -17.87
N ARG A 97 7.08 16.31 -16.56
CA ARG A 97 7.80 15.56 -15.51
C ARG A 97 6.89 14.71 -14.63
N CYS A 98 5.56 14.84 -14.78
CA CYS A 98 4.58 14.13 -13.94
C CYS A 98 4.15 12.77 -14.49
N TRP A 99 4.55 12.41 -15.73
CA TRP A 99 4.12 11.19 -16.43
C TRP A 99 2.61 11.03 -16.64
N LYS A 100 1.85 12.14 -16.59
CA LYS A 100 0.39 12.16 -16.83
C LYS A 100 -0.01 12.77 -18.17
N SER A 101 0.92 13.44 -18.85
CA SER A 101 0.63 14.09 -20.14
C SER A 101 0.19 13.08 -21.19
N LYS A 102 -0.86 13.41 -21.92
CA LYS A 102 -1.32 12.68 -23.11
C LYS A 102 -0.46 13.00 -24.33
N ASN A 103 0.19 14.16 -24.34
CA ASN A 103 1.07 14.61 -25.42
C ASN A 103 2.55 14.41 -25.05
N TRP A 104 2.91 13.24 -24.51
CA TRP A 104 4.29 12.94 -24.11
C TRP A 104 5.26 13.09 -25.29
N PRO A 105 6.43 13.77 -25.13
CA PRO A 105 7.06 14.23 -23.88
C PRO A 105 6.68 15.66 -23.44
N TYR A 106 5.82 16.34 -24.17
CA TYR A 106 5.41 17.72 -23.88
C TYR A 106 4.42 17.79 -22.72
N CYS A 107 4.40 18.93 -22.02
CA CYS A 107 3.42 19.18 -20.96
C CYS A 107 2.11 19.71 -21.56
N ASP A 108 0.99 19.06 -21.21
CA ASP A 108 -0.37 19.45 -21.57
C ASP A 108 -1.18 20.03 -20.39
N GLY A 109 -0.53 20.21 -19.23
CA GLY A 109 -1.17 20.73 -18.01
C GLY A 109 -1.75 19.64 -17.08
N ALA A 110 -1.69 18.35 -17.44
CA ALA A 110 -2.25 17.26 -16.63
C ALA A 110 -1.65 17.13 -15.21
N HIS A 111 -0.49 17.74 -14.96
CA HIS A 111 0.12 17.80 -13.62
C HIS A 111 -0.76 18.54 -12.61
N ALA A 112 -1.57 19.52 -13.03
CA ALA A 112 -2.43 20.26 -12.11
C ALA A 112 -3.51 19.37 -11.48
N ALA A 113 -4.18 18.54 -12.28
CA ALA A 113 -5.15 17.57 -11.77
C ALA A 113 -4.49 16.54 -10.84
N HIS A 114 -3.33 16.01 -11.24
CA HIS A 114 -2.55 15.09 -10.42
C HIS A 114 -2.16 15.70 -9.06
N ASN A 115 -1.69 16.95 -9.04
CA ASN A 115 -1.33 17.65 -7.81
C ASN A 115 -2.54 17.83 -6.89
N ASN A 116 -3.70 18.22 -7.43
CA ASN A 116 -4.92 18.39 -6.66
C ASN A 116 -5.44 17.07 -6.07
N GLU A 117 -5.36 15.97 -6.82
CA GLU A 117 -5.85 14.66 -6.40
C GLU A 117 -4.92 13.97 -5.38
N THR A 118 -3.61 14.19 -5.50
CA THR A 118 -2.60 13.46 -4.72
C THR A 118 -1.88 14.31 -3.67
N CYS A 119 -2.24 15.60 -3.57
CA CYS A 119 -1.53 16.60 -2.76
C CYS A 119 -0.04 16.70 -3.12
N ASP A 120 0.28 16.49 -4.41
CA ASP A 120 1.64 16.58 -4.96
C ASP A 120 1.93 17.99 -5.47
N ASN A 121 3.18 18.29 -5.80
CA ASN A 121 3.64 19.61 -6.24
C ASN A 121 4.53 19.55 -7.49
N VAL A 122 4.37 18.54 -8.33
CA VAL A 122 5.14 18.40 -9.57
C VAL A 122 4.77 19.46 -10.59
N GLY A 123 5.75 19.83 -11.42
CA GLY A 123 5.57 20.81 -12.50
C GLY A 123 6.42 20.50 -13.72
N PRO A 124 6.18 21.17 -14.86
CA PRO A 124 6.92 20.93 -16.08
C PRO A 124 8.36 21.44 -16.02
N LEU A 125 9.15 21.08 -17.03
CA LEU A 125 10.41 21.74 -17.37
C LEU A 125 10.13 22.72 -18.52
N ILE A 126 10.49 23.99 -18.36
CA ILE A 126 10.32 25.00 -19.40
C ILE A 126 11.71 25.35 -19.94
N ILE A 127 11.87 25.26 -21.26
CA ILE A 127 13.08 25.68 -21.97
C ILE A 127 12.70 26.86 -22.85
N THR A 128 13.37 27.99 -22.66
CA THR A 128 13.21 29.21 -23.46
C THR A 128 14.51 29.50 -24.19
N LYS A 129 14.44 29.76 -25.49
CA LYS A 129 15.59 30.30 -26.22
C LYS A 129 15.83 31.73 -25.73
N LYS A 130 17.04 31.99 -25.23
CA LYS A 130 17.44 33.35 -24.87
C LYS A 130 17.63 34.13 -26.18
N GLN A 131 16.95 35.25 -26.30
CA GLN A 131 17.17 36.22 -27.38
C GLN A 131 18.59 36.79 -27.32
#